data_AF-A0A1N7DNS7-F1
#
_entry.id   AF-A0A1N7DNS7-F1
#
_cell.length_a   1.000
_cell.length_b   1.000
_cell.length_c   1.000
_cell.angle_alpha   90.00
_cell.angle_beta   90.00
_cell.angle_gamma   90.00
#
_symmetry.space_group_name_H-M   'P 1'
#
loop_
_entity.id
_entity.type
_entity.pdbx_description
1 polymer ?
#
loop_
_entity_poly.entity_id
_entity_poly.type
_entity_poly.pdbx_seq_one_letter_code
_entity_poly.pdbx_strand_id
1 'polypeptide(L)' 'MSIDLNATRQKGDNKTADTQCRNCGSFVTPQFTRVFGNNRNEVFGCFECMTATEVKRGHANHPETAARARKEMQ' A
#
# COMPACT_ATOMS: atom_id res chain seq x y z
N MET A 1 -16.15 39.05 18.11
CA MET A 1 -16.27 37.59 18.27
C MET A 1 -15.60 36.96 17.06
N SER A 2 -14.32 36.65 17.18
CA SER A 2 -13.53 36.06 16.10
C SER A 2 -13.33 34.61 16.47
N ILE A 3 -13.90 33.70 15.69
CA ILE A 3 -13.75 32.27 15.90
C ILE A 3 -12.52 31.88 15.08
N ASP A 4 -11.39 31.68 15.76
CA ASP A 4 -10.15 31.22 15.13
C ASP A 4 -10.35 29.81 14.58
N LEU A 5 -10.35 29.70 13.24
CA LEU A 5 -10.49 28.45 12.50
C LEU A 5 -9.14 27.69 12.47
N ASN A 6 -8.63 27.31 13.63
CA ASN A 6 -7.43 26.46 13.70
C ASN A 6 -7.82 24.99 13.54
N ALA A 7 -8.09 24.59 12.29
CA ALA A 7 -8.20 23.20 11.89
C ALA A 7 -6.80 22.57 11.84
N THR A 8 -6.22 22.30 13.00
CA THR A 8 -5.06 21.41 13.10
C THR A 8 -5.52 20.02 12.71
N ARG A 9 -5.28 19.65 11.44
CA ARG A 9 -5.36 18.28 10.94
C ARG A 9 -4.55 17.39 11.86
N GLN A 10 -5.25 16.63 12.69
CA GLN A 10 -4.67 15.62 13.56
C GLN A 10 -4.05 14.54 12.69
N LYS A 11 -2.72 14.60 12.54
CA LYS A 11 -1.90 13.50 12.07
C LYS A 11 -1.82 12.51 13.24
N GLY A 12 -2.86 11.69 13.38
CA GLY A 12 -2.86 10.63 14.37
C GLY A 12 -1.82 9.58 14.01
N ASP A 13 -0.83 9.39 14.87
CA ASP A 13 0.07 8.23 14.87
C ASP A 13 -0.72 6.95 15.21
N ASN A 14 -1.60 6.56 14.30
CA ASN A 14 -2.27 5.27 14.30
C ASN A 14 -1.69 4.55 13.09
N LYS A 15 -0.78 3.58 13.31
CA LYS A 15 0.05 2.88 12.29
C LYS A 15 -0.68 2.83 10.95
N THR A 16 -0.45 3.83 10.12
CA THR A 16 -1.37 4.13 9.02
C THR A 16 -1.00 3.19 7.90
N ALA A 17 -1.92 2.31 7.53
CA ALA A 17 -1.67 1.37 6.46
C ALA A 17 -1.31 2.16 5.20
N ASP A 18 -0.20 1.81 4.56
CA ASP A 18 0.28 2.52 3.38
C ASP A 18 -0.80 2.50 2.30
N THR A 19 -1.12 3.66 1.75
CA THR A 19 -2.12 3.81 0.68
C THR A 19 -1.48 3.84 -0.70
N GLN A 20 -0.17 3.54 -0.80
CA GLN A 20 0.56 3.47 -2.05
C GLN A 20 1.31 2.16 -2.20
N CYS A 21 1.30 1.62 -3.41
CA CYS A 21 2.16 0.50 -3.76
C CYS A 21 3.60 0.98 -3.92
N ARG A 22 4.54 0.39 -3.18
CA ARG A 22 5.96 0.76 -3.19
C ARG A 22 6.73 0.35 -4.46
N ASN A 23 6.12 -0.46 -5.32
CA ASN A 23 6.75 -0.91 -6.57
C ASN A 23 6.35 -0.05 -7.77
N CYS A 24 5.06 0.26 -7.92
CA CYS A 24 4.55 1.05 -9.06
C CYS A 24 4.00 2.43 -8.70
N GLY A 25 3.86 2.77 -7.42
CA GLY A 25 3.31 4.04 -6.96
C GLY A 25 1.78 4.16 -7.04
N SER A 26 1.09 3.17 -7.59
CA SER A 26 -0.38 3.17 -7.69
C SER A 26 -1.05 3.23 -6.32
N PHE A 27 -2.23 3.85 -6.28
CA PHE A 27 -3.03 3.91 -5.07
C PHE A 27 -3.57 2.53 -4.68
N VAL A 28 -3.53 2.24 -3.37
CA VAL A 28 -4.14 1.05 -2.76
C VAL A 28 -4.96 1.46 -1.54
N THR A 29 -5.99 0.68 -1.21
CA THR A 29 -6.82 0.98 -0.05
C THR A 29 -6.13 0.53 1.25
N PRO A 30 -6.43 1.15 2.40
CA PRO A 30 -5.94 0.69 3.69
C PRO A 30 -6.30 -0.78 4.01
N GLN A 31 -7.46 -1.25 3.53
CA GLN A 31 -7.87 -2.65 3.69
C GLN A 31 -7.01 -3.58 2.83
N PHE A 32 -6.68 -3.17 1.61
CA PHE A 32 -5.79 -3.94 0.74
C PHE A 32 -4.44 -4.19 1.42
N THR A 33 -3.86 -3.14 1.99
CA THR A 33 -2.56 -3.20 2.66
C THR A 33 -2.59 -4.04 3.94
N ARG A 34 -3.73 -4.14 4.62
CA ARG A 34 -3.89 -5.05 5.78
C ARG A 34 -3.92 -6.52 5.40
N VAL A 35 -4.42 -6.85 4.22
CA VAL A 35 -4.57 -8.25 3.75
C VAL A 35 -3.33 -8.73 3.00
N PHE A 36 -2.76 -7.86 2.16
CA PHE A 36 -1.69 -8.22 1.23
C PHE A 36 -0.35 -7.55 1.53
N GLY A 37 -0.32 -6.62 2.49
CA GLY A 37 0.92 -5.98 2.94
C GLY A 37 1.70 -6.84 3.93
N ASN A 38 2.87 -6.35 4.30
CA ASN A 38 3.71 -6.97 5.33
C ASN A 38 3.28 -6.56 6.75
N ASN A 39 4.03 -7.03 7.76
CA ASN A 39 3.79 -6.69 9.18
C ASN A 39 3.91 -5.18 9.50
N ARG A 40 4.43 -4.37 8.57
CA ARG A 40 4.51 -2.91 8.68
C ARG A 40 3.37 -2.20 7.95
N ASN A 41 2.40 -2.95 7.40
CA ASN A 41 1.39 -2.43 6.49
C ASN A 41 2.00 -1.72 5.28
N GLU A 42 3.04 -2.31 4.68
CA GLU A 42 3.61 -1.86 3.41
C GLU A 42 3.27 -2.88 2.33
N VAL A 43 2.93 -2.39 1.13
CA VAL A 43 2.65 -3.26 0.00
C VAL A 43 3.58 -2.95 -1.18
N PHE A 44 4.18 -3.99 -1.72
CA PHE A 44 5.09 -3.94 -2.86
C PHE A 44 4.43 -4.46 -4.14
N GLY A 45 3.23 -5.01 -4.07
CA GLY A 45 2.48 -5.51 -5.23
C GLY A 45 1.02 -5.11 -5.21
N CYS A 46 0.50 -4.57 -6.30
CA CYS A 46 -0.92 -4.28 -6.46
C CYS A 46 -1.44 -4.82 -7.80
N PHE A 47 -2.76 -4.80 -8.02
CA PHE A 47 -3.36 -5.32 -9.25
C PHE A 47 -2.98 -4.54 -10.52
N GLU A 48 -2.38 -3.36 -10.40
CA GLU A 48 -1.85 -2.59 -11.54
C GLU A 48 -0.49 -3.11 -12.01
N CYS A 49 0.29 -3.75 -11.14
CA CYS A 49 1.67 -4.17 -11.44
C CYS A 49 1.95 -5.65 -11.19
N MET A 50 0.95 -6.40 -10.73
CA MET A 50 1.01 -7.83 -10.45
C MET A 50 -0.33 -8.49 -10.77
N THR A 51 -0.30 -9.78 -11.10
CA THR A 51 -1.53 -10.55 -11.32
C THR A 51 -2.27 -10.78 -10.01
N ALA A 52 -3.59 -10.97 -10.09
CA ALA A 52 -4.39 -11.35 -8.93
C ALA A 52 -3.91 -12.66 -8.29
N THR A 53 -3.38 -13.59 -9.09
CA THR A 53 -2.80 -14.85 -8.62
C THR A 53 -1.57 -14.63 -7.75
N GLU A 54 -0.64 -13.77 -8.18
CA GLU A 54 0.58 -13.51 -7.41
C GLU A 54 0.33 -12.75 -6.12
N VAL A 55 -0.60 -11.78 -6.15
CA VAL A 55 -1.06 -11.07 -4.94
C VAL A 55 -1.66 -12.07 -3.94
N LYS A 56 -2.53 -12.98 -4.40
CA LYS A 56 -3.13 -14.03 -3.56
C LYS A 56 -2.12 -15.05 -3.02
N ARG A 57 -1.03 -15.30 -3.76
CA ARG A 57 0.09 -16.15 -3.30
C ARG A 57 0.98 -15.46 -2.25
N GLY A 58 0.71 -14.19 -1.94
CA GLY A 58 1.46 -13.42 -0.94
C GLY A 58 2.70 -12.73 -1.50
N HIS A 59 2.93 -12.73 -2.82
CA HIS A 59 4.11 -12.07 -3.42
C HIS A 59 4.08 -10.54 -3.32
N ALA A 60 2.93 -9.96 -2.95
CA ALA A 60 2.74 -8.52 -2.79
C ALA A 60 3.37 -7.91 -1.53
N ASN A 61 3.75 -8.72 -0.54
CA ASN A 61 4.30 -8.23 0.73
C ASN A 61 5.83 -8.14 0.77
N HIS A 62 6.52 -8.65 -0.26
CA HIS A 62 7.98 -8.70 -0.30
C HIS A 62 8.51 -7.98 -1.56
N PRO A 63 9.46 -7.04 -1.40
CA PRO A 63 9.94 -6.21 -2.51
C PRO A 63 10.54 -7.02 -3.65
N GLU A 64 11.36 -8.03 -3.35
CA GLU A 64 12.05 -8.81 -4.38
C GLU A 64 11.08 -9.68 -5.21
N THR A 65 10.09 -10.30 -4.55
CA THR A 65 9.10 -11.13 -5.27
C THR A 65 8.19 -10.27 -6.12
N ALA A 66 7.77 -9.11 -5.59
CA ALA A 66 6.93 -8.18 -6.33
C ALA A 66 7.67 -7.53 -7.51
N ALA A 67 8.96 -7.25 -7.37
CA ALA A 67 9.79 -6.76 -8.47
C ALA A 67 9.97 -7.81 -9.57
N ARG A 68 10.10 -9.09 -9.20
CA ARG A 68 10.18 -10.20 -10.18
C ARG A 68 8.85 -10.39 -10.91
N ALA A 69 7.75 -10.46 -10.17
CA ALA A 69 6.39 -10.58 -10.71
C ALA A 69 6.08 -9.51 -11.76
N ARG A 70 6.38 -8.24 -11.46
CA ARG A 70 6.17 -7.14 -12.39
C ARG A 70 6.97 -7.27 -13.70
N LYS A 71 8.21 -7.78 -13.63
CA LYS A 71 9.05 -7.99 -14.82
C LYS A 71 8.52 -9.13 -15.70
N GLU A 72 7.87 -10.13 -15.11
CA GLU A 72 7.26 -11.25 -15.85
C GLU A 72 5.96 -10.83 -16.58
N MET A 73 5.36 -9.69 -16.21
CA MET A 73 4.15 -9.15 -16.83
C MET A 73 4.38 -8.05 -17.88
N GLN A 74 5.63 -7.64 -18.12
CA GLN A 74 6.02 -6.70 -19.18
C GLN A 74 6.39 -7.44 -20.46
#